data_AF-A0A167R371-F1
#
_entry.id   AF-A0A167R371-F1
#
_cell.length_a   1.000
_cell.length_b   1.000
_cell.length_c   1.000
_cell.angle_alpha   90.00
_cell.angle_beta   90.00
_cell.angle_gamma   90.00
#
_symmetry.space_group_name_H-M   'P 1'
#
loop_
_entity.id
_entity.type
_entity.pdbx_description
1 polymer ?
#
loop_
_entity_poly.entity_id
_entity_poly.type
_entity_poly.pdbx_seq_one_letter_code
_entity_poly.pdbx_strand_id
1 'polypeptide(L)'
;MCIQALPLVRRANSGEATFYGVGLGSCGKKNTNSQMVAALSSSLMKNLKARCGKKVKVTNGKKSVVVTVVDSCPGCAKNDIDLSPAAFKKLASLGAGRIKIKWTDA
;
A
#
# COMPACT_ATOMS: atom_id res chain seq x y z
N MET A 1 -18.42 -3.72 36.76
CA MET A 1 -18.13 -4.46 35.51
C MET A 1 -17.41 -3.52 34.55
N CYS A 2 -16.14 -3.76 34.25
CA CYS A 2 -15.38 -2.92 33.33
C CYS A 2 -15.63 -3.45 31.91
N ILE A 3 -16.42 -2.74 31.11
CA ILE A 3 -16.60 -3.07 29.69
C ILE A 3 -15.29 -2.68 29.00
N GLN A 4 -14.36 -3.63 28.88
CA GLN A 4 -13.19 -3.44 28.02
C GLN A 4 -13.70 -3.45 26.58
N ALA A 5 -13.74 -2.27 25.95
CA ALA A 5 -13.93 -2.16 24.52
C ALA A 5 -12.78 -2.91 23.83
N LEU A 6 -13.07 -4.07 23.24
CA LEU A 6 -12.14 -4.75 22.36
C LEU A 6 -11.79 -3.78 21.22
N PRO A 7 -10.51 -3.51 20.94
CA PRO A 7 -10.15 -2.65 19.83
C PRO A 7 -10.77 -3.26 18.57
N LEU A 8 -11.47 -2.44 17.78
CA LEU A 8 -11.92 -2.81 16.44
C LEU A 8 -10.69 -3.20 15.62
N VAL A 9 -10.37 -4.50 15.60
CA VAL A 9 -9.31 -5.04 14.75
C VAL A 9 -9.81 -4.85 13.32
N ARG A 10 -9.42 -3.75 12.66
CA ARG A 10 -9.63 -3.56 11.23
C ARG A 10 -9.09 -4.81 10.54
N ARG A 11 -9.96 -5.55 9.84
CA ARG A 11 -9.55 -6.75 9.09
C ARG A 11 -8.42 -6.36 8.15
N ALA A 12 -7.23 -6.93 8.37
CA ALA A 12 -6.06 -6.66 7.56
C ALA A 12 -6.06 -7.57 6.32
N ASN A 13 -5.84 -6.97 5.17
CA ASN A 13 -5.57 -7.69 3.94
C ASN A 13 -4.17 -8.28 4.01
N SER A 14 -4.01 -9.52 3.55
CA SER A 14 -2.70 -10.16 3.40
C SER A 14 -2.36 -10.26 1.92
N GLY A 15 -1.11 -9.97 1.58
CA GLY A 15 -0.60 -9.99 0.21
C GLY A 15 0.91 -9.82 0.22
N GLU A 16 1.46 -9.42 -0.92
CA GLU A 16 2.88 -9.11 -1.07
C GLU A 16 3.10 -7.66 -1.51
N ALA A 17 4.28 -7.13 -1.20
CA ALA A 17 4.71 -5.83 -1.70
C ALA A 17 5.91 -5.99 -2.61
N THR A 18 5.91 -5.23 -3.70
CA THR A 18 7.05 -4.94 -4.57
C THR A 18 7.30 -3.43 -4.60
N PHE A 19 8.15 -2.96 -5.50
CA PHE A 19 8.30 -1.55 -5.79
C PHE A 19 8.46 -1.26 -7.29
N TYR A 20 8.11 -0.05 -7.70
CA TYR A 20 8.17 0.42 -9.09
C TYR A 20 8.79 1.81 -9.23
N GLY A 21 9.11 2.20 -10.47
CA GLY A 21 9.48 3.58 -10.81
C GLY A 21 8.25 4.48 -10.87
N VAL A 22 8.12 5.38 -9.90
CA VAL A 22 6.96 6.28 -9.75
C VAL A 22 6.99 7.38 -10.82
N GLY A 23 5.83 7.63 -11.44
CA GLY A 23 5.64 8.68 -12.43
C GLY A 23 4.21 9.24 -12.43
N LEU A 24 3.64 9.42 -13.62
CA LEU A 24 2.23 9.77 -13.77
C LEU A 24 1.37 8.52 -13.54
N GLY A 25 0.61 8.50 -12.45
CA GLY A 25 -0.27 7.38 -12.12
C GLY A 25 -1.69 7.53 -12.64
N SER A 26 -2.47 6.44 -12.57
CA SER A 26 -3.88 6.37 -12.98
C SER A 26 -4.79 7.35 -12.22
N CYS A 27 -4.34 7.90 -11.10
CA CYS A 27 -5.04 8.96 -10.36
C CYS A 27 -4.81 10.38 -10.92
N GLY A 28 -4.11 10.51 -12.06
CA GLY A 28 -3.94 11.76 -12.79
C GLY A 28 -2.93 12.74 -12.18
N LYS A 29 -2.11 12.29 -11.23
CA LYS A 29 -1.07 13.11 -10.59
C LYS A 29 0.30 12.50 -10.82
N LYS A 30 1.29 13.34 -11.13
CA LYS A 30 2.69 12.94 -11.18
C LYS A 30 3.25 12.88 -9.76
N ASN A 31 3.87 11.76 -9.42
CA ASN A 31 4.56 11.54 -8.15
C ASN A 31 6.01 11.10 -8.41
N THR A 32 6.81 10.95 -7.36
CA THR A 32 8.24 10.62 -7.46
C THR A 32 8.63 9.45 -6.55
N ASN A 33 9.80 8.86 -6.83
CA ASN A 33 10.34 7.73 -6.06
C ASN A 33 10.62 8.04 -4.58
N SER A 34 10.71 9.32 -4.20
CA SER A 34 10.97 9.76 -2.83
C SER A 34 9.70 9.93 -1.97
N GLN A 35 8.52 9.97 -2.60
CA GLN A 35 7.25 10.14 -1.90
C GLN A 35 6.72 8.82 -1.34
N MET A 36 5.93 8.88 -0.25
CA MET A 36 5.27 7.72 0.35
C MET A 36 3.97 7.40 -0.39
N VAL A 37 4.10 6.77 -1.55
CA VAL A 37 2.97 6.45 -2.45
C VAL A 37 2.99 5.00 -2.87
N ALA A 38 1.85 4.53 -3.38
CA ALA A 38 1.69 3.16 -3.84
C ALA A 38 0.68 3.03 -4.99
N ALA A 39 0.82 1.94 -5.73
CA ALA A 39 -0.17 1.42 -6.67
C ALA A 39 -0.92 0.24 -6.05
N LEU A 40 -2.22 0.15 -6.27
CA LEU A 40 -3.04 -1.01 -5.88
C LEU A 40 -3.45 -1.82 -7.10
N SER A 41 -3.79 -3.10 -6.92
CA SER A 41 -4.27 -3.94 -8.02
C SER A 41 -5.46 -3.33 -8.77
N SER A 42 -5.59 -3.63 -10.07
CA SER A 42 -6.74 -3.19 -10.88
C SER A 42 -8.08 -3.58 -10.26
N SER A 43 -8.14 -4.72 -9.55
CA SER A 43 -9.36 -5.16 -8.89
C SER A 43 -9.82 -4.23 -7.77
N LEU A 44 -8.87 -3.60 -7.06
CA LEU A 44 -9.15 -2.61 -6.02
C LEU A 44 -9.34 -1.22 -6.61
N MET A 45 -8.71 -0.92 -7.75
CA MET A 45 -8.74 0.39 -8.41
C MET A 45 -9.92 0.60 -9.36
N LYS A 46 -10.87 -0.35 -9.46
CA LYS A 46 -12.07 -0.23 -10.31
C LYS A 46 -12.83 1.08 -10.13
N ASN A 47 -12.88 1.61 -8.90
CA ASN A 47 -13.44 2.93 -8.62
C ASN A 47 -12.32 3.88 -8.18
N LEU A 48 -11.77 4.61 -9.15
CA LEU A 48 -10.69 5.57 -8.93
C LEU A 48 -11.08 6.65 -7.90
N LYS A 49 -12.30 7.19 -7.95
CA LYS A 49 -12.77 8.21 -7.01
C LYS A 49 -12.78 7.71 -5.56
N ALA A 50 -13.04 6.43 -5.36
CA ALA A 50 -13.06 5.83 -4.03
C ALA A 50 -11.67 5.53 -3.45
N ARG A 51 -10.64 5.34 -4.32
CA ARG A 51 -9.31 4.87 -3.89
C ARG A 51 -8.20 5.90 -4.07
N CYS A 52 -8.23 6.70 -5.12
CA CYS A 52 -7.20 7.73 -5.36
C CYS A 52 -7.14 8.72 -4.19
N GLY A 53 -5.92 8.97 -3.70
CA GLY A 53 -5.67 9.85 -2.56
C GLY A 53 -5.99 9.24 -1.19
N LYS A 54 -6.57 8.02 -1.14
CA LYS A 54 -6.73 7.31 0.13
C LYS A 54 -5.39 6.80 0.64
N LYS A 55 -5.30 6.64 1.95
CA LYS A 55 -4.10 6.15 2.62
C LYS A 55 -4.29 4.72 3.07
N VAL A 56 -3.22 3.93 2.96
CA VAL A 56 -3.15 2.56 3.48
C VAL A 56 -1.93 2.43 4.38
N LYS A 57 -2.08 1.70 5.49
CA LYS A 57 -0.98 1.33 6.37
C LYS A 57 -0.50 -0.07 5.99
N VAL A 58 0.73 -0.16 5.52
CA VAL A 58 1.38 -1.39 5.09
C VAL A 58 2.36 -1.84 6.16
N THR A 59 2.33 -3.13 6.50
CA THR A 59 3.14 -3.71 7.58
C THR A 59 3.87 -4.96 7.09
N ASN A 60 5.17 -5.04 7.36
CA ASN A 60 6.01 -6.23 7.20
C ASN A 60 6.66 -6.54 8.56
N GLY A 61 6.25 -7.64 9.20
CA GLY A 61 6.70 -7.98 10.55
C GLY A 61 6.39 -6.86 11.55
N LYS A 62 7.43 -6.25 12.13
CA LYS A 62 7.34 -5.15 13.11
C LYS A 62 7.41 -3.75 12.47
N LYS A 63 7.67 -3.66 11.16
CA LYS A 63 7.83 -2.38 10.45
C LYS A 63 6.54 -2.01 9.73
N SER A 64 6.18 -0.73 9.76
CA SER A 64 5.02 -0.21 9.03
C SER A 64 5.32 1.11 8.33
N VAL A 65 4.60 1.38 7.25
CA VAL A 65 4.60 2.64 6.52
C VAL A 65 3.18 3.00 6.09
N VAL A 66 2.84 4.29 6.12
CA VAL A 66 1.57 4.79 5.56
C VAL A 66 1.87 5.41 4.21
N VAL A 67 1.14 4.99 3.19
CA VAL A 67 1.30 5.44 1.80
C VAL A 67 -0.01 5.95 1.23
N THR A 68 0.08 6.90 0.32
CA THR A 68 -1.07 7.39 -0.45
C THR A 68 -1.21 6.57 -1.74
N VAL A 69 -2.43 6.12 -2.04
CA VAL A 69 -2.75 5.43 -3.29
C VAL A 69 -2.81 6.45 -4.43
N VAL A 70 -1.96 6.27 -5.42
CA VAL A 70 -1.83 7.22 -6.55
C VAL A 70 -1.88 6.54 -7.92
N ASP A 71 -1.89 5.22 -7.96
CA ASP A 71 -1.78 4.48 -9.22
C ASP A 71 -2.42 3.09 -9.14
N SER A 72 -2.56 2.46 -10.31
CA SER A 72 -3.02 1.09 -10.48
C SER A 72 -1.86 0.21 -10.93
N CYS A 73 -1.80 -1.02 -10.40
CA CYS A 73 -0.87 -2.05 -10.81
C CYS A 73 -1.65 -3.18 -11.53
N PRO A 74 -1.66 -3.23 -12.87
CA PRO A 74 -2.43 -4.23 -13.61
C PRO A 74 -1.97 -5.68 -13.40
N GLY A 75 -0.67 -5.87 -13.17
CA GLY A 75 -0.09 -7.20 -12.93
C GLY A 75 -0.16 -7.68 -11.47
N CYS A 76 -0.62 -6.85 -10.53
CA CYS A 76 -0.66 -7.21 -9.12
C CYS A 76 -1.85 -8.12 -8.81
N ALA A 77 -1.62 -9.15 -7.99
CA ALA A 77 -2.70 -9.90 -7.38
C ALA A 77 -3.57 -8.98 -6.51
N LYS A 78 -4.82 -9.41 -6.22
CA LYS A 78 -5.85 -8.54 -5.59
C LYS A 78 -5.33 -7.72 -4.40
N ASN A 79 -4.58 -8.34 -3.50
CA ASN A 79 -4.10 -7.71 -2.27
C ASN A 79 -2.62 -7.30 -2.29
N ASP A 80 -1.95 -7.46 -3.43
CA ASP A 80 -0.57 -7.01 -3.60
C ASP A 80 -0.53 -5.48 -3.73
N ILE A 81 0.55 -4.88 -3.24
CA ILE A 81 0.78 -3.43 -3.27
C ILE A 81 2.13 -3.16 -3.93
N ASP A 82 2.15 -2.31 -4.94
CA ASP A 82 3.40 -1.85 -5.54
C ASP A 82 3.80 -0.50 -4.94
N LEU A 83 4.84 -0.49 -4.12
CA LEU A 83 5.25 0.67 -3.34
C LEU A 83 6.21 1.58 -4.13
N SER A 84 6.29 2.85 -3.76
CA SER A 84 7.45 3.65 -4.14
C SER A 84 8.74 3.07 -3.52
N PRO A 85 9.92 3.30 -4.12
CA PRO A 85 11.19 2.85 -3.53
C PRO A 85 11.42 3.40 -2.13
N ALA A 86 11.03 4.65 -1.86
CA ALA A 86 11.14 5.25 -0.53
C ALA A 86 10.22 4.57 0.50
N ALA A 87 9.00 4.20 0.12
CA ALA A 87 8.08 3.48 1.00
C ALA A 87 8.54 2.04 1.26
N PHE A 88 8.97 1.32 0.22
CA PHE A 88 9.48 -0.04 0.37
C PHE A 88 10.68 -0.09 1.31
N LYS A 89 11.61 0.87 1.20
CA LYS A 89 12.80 0.99 2.09
C LYS A 89 12.45 1.13 3.57
N LYS A 90 11.24 1.58 3.92
CA LYS A 90 10.77 1.60 5.33
C LYS A 90 10.42 0.21 5.86
N LEU A 91 10.16 -0.75 4.97
CA LEU A 91 9.80 -2.12 5.31
C LEU A 91 10.98 -3.09 5.15
N ALA A 92 11.69 -3.03 4.01
CA ALA A 92 12.81 -3.90 3.69
C ALA A 92 13.84 -3.22 2.77
N SER A 93 15.04 -3.78 2.64
CA SER A 93 16.00 -3.32 1.62
C SER A 93 15.46 -3.64 0.22
N LEU A 94 15.78 -2.80 -0.79
CA LEU A 94 15.32 -3.03 -2.17
C LEU A 94 15.79 -4.38 -2.74
N GLY A 95 16.93 -4.91 -2.26
CA GLY A 95 17.44 -6.22 -2.67
C GLY A 95 16.52 -7.40 -2.32
N ALA A 96 15.56 -7.21 -1.41
CA ALA A 96 14.54 -8.23 -1.16
C ALA A 96 13.59 -8.41 -2.36
N GLY A 97 13.36 -7.36 -3.17
CA GLY A 97 12.50 -7.37 -4.36
C GLY A 97 11.00 -7.47 -4.06
N ARG A 98 10.60 -8.47 -3.25
CA ARG A 98 9.23 -8.80 -2.89
C ARG A 98 9.17 -9.24 -1.42
N ILE A 99 8.18 -8.77 -0.68
CA ILE A 99 8.01 -9.10 0.75
C ILE A 99 6.55 -9.39 1.10
N LYS A 100 6.31 -10.33 2.02
CA LYS A 100 4.96 -10.57 2.56
C LYS A 100 4.50 -9.39 3.41
N ILE A 101 3.27 -8.92 3.23
CA ILE A 101 2.72 -7.79 3.98
C ILE A 101 1.32 -8.07 4.51
N LYS A 102 0.96 -7.31 5.54
CA LYS A 102 -0.42 -7.05 5.93
C LYS A 102 -0.72 -5.58 5.77
N TRP A 103 -1.93 -5.23 5.34
CA TRP A 103 -2.31 -3.83 5.22
C TRP A 103 -3.79 -3.57 5.50
N THR A 104 -4.08 -2.35 5.93
CA THR A 104 -5.42 -1.84 6.16
C THR A 104 -5.54 -0.46 5.52
N ASP A 105 -6.76 -0.02 5.23
CA ASP A 105 -6.99 1.42 5.05
C ASP A 105 -6.52 2.15 6.33
N ALA A 106 -5.95 3.34 6.17
CA ALA A 106 -5.46 4.17 7.28
C ALA A 106 -6.54 5.12 7.83
#